data_AF-A0A1Q6LA87-F1
#
_entry.id   AF-A0A1Q6LA87-F1
#
_cell.length_a   1.000
_cell.length_b   1.000
_cell.length_c   1.000
_cell.angle_alpha   90.00
_cell.angle_beta   90.00
_cell.angle_gamma   90.00
#
_symmetry.space_group_name_H-M   'P 1'
#
loop_
_entity.id
_entity.type
_entity.pdbx_description
1 polymer ?
#
loop_
_entity_poly.entity_id
_entity_poly.type
_entity_poly.pdbx_seq_one_letter_code
_entity_poly.pdbx_strand_id
1 'polypeptide(L)' 'MEKKYLVSETTKEERKEIVKNALGISLLGADMPSDDVLQLAKQYIDGKIEIEEIQKKVLEKYTNGGNK' A
#
# COMPACT_ATOMS: atom_id res chain seq x y z
N MET A 1 -12.08 8.52 16.18
CA MET A 1 -12.67 7.81 15.02
C MET A 1 -11.64 6.81 14.56
N GLU A 2 -11.97 5.51 14.51
CA GLU A 2 -11.10 4.52 13.88
C GLU A 2 -10.97 4.85 12.39
N LYS A 3 -9.73 4.84 11.87
CA LYS A 3 -9.51 4.95 10.43
C LYS A 3 -9.88 3.61 9.81
N LYS A 4 -10.81 3.65 8.85
CA LYS A 4 -11.24 2.50 8.06
C LYS A 4 -10.29 2.29 6.90
N TYR A 5 -9.89 1.04 6.69
CA TYR A 5 -8.96 0.67 5.62
C TYR A 5 -9.45 -0.49 4.77
N LEU A 6 -10.46 -1.23 5.20
CA LEU A 6 -10.98 -2.35 4.42
C LEU A 6 -11.64 -1.85 3.15
N VAL A 7 -11.52 -2.62 2.06
CA VAL A 7 -12.20 -2.30 0.80
C VAL A 7 -13.72 -2.25 1.00
N SER A 8 -14.26 -3.11 1.88
CA SER A 8 -15.69 -3.14 2.23
C SER A 8 -16.17 -1.91 3.00
N GLU A 9 -15.27 -1.14 3.62
CA GLU A 9 -15.58 0.00 4.47
C GLU A 9 -15.21 1.34 3.86
N THR A 10 -14.61 1.33 2.67
CA THR A 10 -14.04 2.50 2.02
C THR A 10 -14.52 2.63 0.57
N THR A 11 -14.64 3.87 0.12
CA THR A 11 -14.81 4.20 -1.30
C THR A 11 -13.47 4.21 -2.03
N LYS A 12 -13.51 4.15 -3.36
CA LYS A 12 -12.32 4.29 -4.20
C LYS A 12 -11.55 5.59 -3.92
N GLU A 13 -12.28 6.67 -3.66
CA GLU A 13 -11.72 8.00 -3.44
C GLU A 13 -11.06 8.12 -2.07
N GLU A 14 -11.64 7.53 -1.02
CA GLU A 14 -10.98 7.41 0.28
C GLU A 14 -9.70 6.57 0.20
N ARG A 15 -9.71 5.47 -0.58
CA ARG A 15 -8.49 4.68 -0.80
C ARG A 15 -7.41 5.44 -1.56
N LYS A 16 -7.77 6.32 -2.50
CA LYS A 16 -6.80 7.22 -3.15
C LYS A 16 -6.17 8.19 -2.15
N GLU A 17 -6.96 8.79 -1.26
CA GLU A 17 -6.48 9.65 -0.17
C GLU A 17 -5.53 8.89 0.76
N ILE A 18 -5.91 7.67 1.17
CA ILE A 18 -5.07 6.79 2.00
C ILE A 18 -3.72 6.52 1.32
N VAL A 19 -3.73 6.09 0.05
CA VAL A 19 -2.50 5.80 -0.70
C VAL A 19 -1.66 7.06 -0.91
N LYS A 20 -2.27 8.20 -1.24
CA LYS A 20 -1.56 9.47 -1.41
C LYS A 20 -0.85 9.89 -0.11
N ASN A 21 -1.53 9.79 1.03
CA ASN A 21 -0.96 10.11 2.32
C ASN A 21 0.18 9.16 2.69
N ALA A 22 0.02 7.85 2.45
CA ALA A 22 1.07 6.86 2.69
C ALA A 22 2.30 7.09 1.80
N LEU A 23 2.10 7.35 0.50
CA LEU A 23 3.19 7.66 -0.42
C LEU A 23 3.90 8.96 -0.05
N GLY A 24 3.15 9.99 0.33
CA GLY A 24 3.71 11.25 0.80
C GLY A 24 4.66 11.04 1.97
N ILE A 25 4.28 10.22 2.96
CA ILE A 25 5.15 9.85 4.09
C ILE A 25 6.36 9.05 3.60
N SER A 26 6.18 8.08 2.70
CA SER A 26 7.28 7.23 2.21
C SER A 26 8.37 8.01 1.46
N LEU A 27 8.04 9.16 0.90
CA LEU A 27 8.97 10.01 0.14
C LEU A 27 9.70 11.03 1.02
N LEU A 28 9.38 11.13 2.31
CA LEU A 28 10.05 12.05 3.23
C LEU A 28 11.47 11.55 3.55
N GLY A 29 12.42 11.93 2.71
CA GLY A 29 13.84 11.64 2.90
C GLY A 29 14.28 10.23 2.47
N ALA A 30 13.45 9.53 1.70
CA ALA A 30 13.75 8.21 1.14
C ALA A 30 13.50 8.16 -0.37
N ASP A 31 14.07 7.14 -1.01
CA ASP A 31 13.87 6.88 -2.43
C ASP A 31 12.42 6.49 -2.74
N MET A 32 12.03 6.67 -4.00
CA MET A 32 10.71 6.31 -4.48
C MET A 32 10.42 4.82 -4.23
N PRO A 33 9.21 4.46 -3.74
CA PRO A 33 8.81 3.06 -3.65
C PRO A 33 8.93 2.35 -5.00
N SER A 34 9.35 1.08 -4.99
CA SER A 34 9.48 0.29 -6.23
C SER A 34 8.15 0.17 -6.98
N ASP A 35 8.21 0.01 -8.30
CA ASP A 35 7.03 -0.14 -9.17
C ASP A 35 6.05 -1.23 -8.71
N ASP A 36 6.55 -2.33 -8.14
CA ASP A 36 5.71 -3.39 -7.57
C ASP A 36 4.82 -2.86 -6.43
N VAL A 37 5.36 -2.03 -5.56
CA VAL A 37 4.63 -1.42 -4.43
C VAL A 37 3.58 -0.44 -4.95
N LEU A 38 3.93 0.35 -5.98
CA LEU A 38 2.99 1.26 -6.63
C LEU A 38 1.83 0.51 -7.30
N GLN A 39 2.13 -0.63 -7.92
CA GLN A 39 1.12 -1.49 -8.55
C GLN A 39 0.19 -2.14 -7.51
N LEU A 40 0.72 -2.56 -6.35
CA LEU A 40 -0.09 -3.06 -5.23
C LEU A 40 -1.01 -1.96 -4.68
N ALA A 41 -0.49 -0.74 -4.48
CA ALA A 41 -1.29 0.40 -4.04
C ALA A 41 -2.43 0.72 -5.02
N LYS A 42 -2.19 0.61 -6.33
CA LYS A 42 -3.23 0.75 -7.37
C LYS A 42 -4.30 -0.34 -7.28
N GLN A 43 -3.92 -1.59 -7.04
CA GLN A 43 -4.88 -2.70 -6.87
C GLN A 43 -5.79 -2.48 -5.65
N TYR A 44 -5.26 -1.95 -4.55
CA TYR A 44 -6.05 -1.58 -3.39
C TYR A 44 -7.01 -0.42 -3.71
N ILE A 45 -6.56 0.64 -4.39
CA ILE A 45 -7.46 1.72 -4.87
C ILE A 45 -8.62 1.14 -5.69
N ASP A 46 -8.32 0.23 -6.61
CA ASP A 46 -9.32 -0.44 -7.44
C ASP A 46 -10.23 -1.41 -6.65
N GLY A 47 -9.96 -1.67 -5.37
CA GLY A 47 -10.73 -2.60 -4.53
C GLY A 47 -10.51 -4.07 -4.88
N LYS A 48 -9.36 -4.40 -5.48
CA LYS A 48 -9.03 -5.77 -5.93
C LYS A 48 -8.31 -6.59 -4.86
N ILE A 49 -7.64 -5.93 -3.93
CA ILE A 49 -6.90 -6.55 -2.82
C ILE A 49 -7.09 -5.72 -1.56
N GLU A 50 -6.96 -6.36 -0.41
CA GLU A 50 -6.95 -5.67 0.88
C GLU A 50 -5.59 -5.07 1.22
N ILE A 51 -5.57 -4.09 2.12
CA ILE A 51 -4.32 -3.45 2.54
C ILE A 51 -3.38 -4.40 3.30
N GLU A 52 -3.93 -5.39 4.01
CA GLU A 52 -3.18 -6.45 4.67
C GLU A 52 -2.43 -7.33 3.67
N GLU A 53 -3.02 -7.57 2.48
CA GLU A 53 -2.34 -8.31 1.41
C GLU A 53 -1.14 -7.55 0.85
N ILE A 54 -1.23 -6.21 0.77
CA ILE A 54 -0.09 -5.37 0.39
C ILE A 54 1.04 -5.56 1.40
N GLN A 55 0.74 -5.43 2.69
CA GLN A 55 1.73 -5.56 3.76
C GLN A 55 2.43 -6.92 3.70
N LYS A 56 1.65 -8.01 3.57
CA LYS A 56 2.19 -9.36 3.46
C LYS A 56 3.12 -9.51 2.26
N LYS A 57 2.71 -9.08 1.06
CA LYS A 57 3.52 -9.19 -0.17
C LYS A 57 4.80 -8.37 -0.09
N VAL A 58 4.74 -7.18 0.50
CA VAL A 58 5.92 -6.34 0.72
C VAL A 58 6.88 -7.00 1.71
N LEU A 59 6.38 -7.49 2.85
CA LEU A 59 7.20 -8.20 3.83
C LEU A 59 7.85 -9.45 3.23
N GLU A 60 7.10 -10.29 2.51
CA GLU A 60 7.62 -11.47 1.83
C GLU A 60 8.76 -11.12 0.86
N LYS A 61 8.66 -9.99 0.14
CA LYS A 61 9.73 -9.51 -0.75
C LYS A 61 11.01 -9.16 0.03
N TYR A 62 10.88 -8.49 1.17
CA TYR A 62 12.05 -8.15 2.00
C TYR A 62 12.61 -9.36 2.75
N THR A 63 11.78 -10.29 3.22
CA THR A 63 12.25 -11.49 3.92
C THR A 63 12.90 -12.51 2.97
N ASN A 64 12.34 -12.69 1.77
CA ASN A 64 12.89 -13.61 0.77
C ASN A 64 14.03 -12.99 -0.07
N GLY A 65 14.15 -11.66 -0.07
CA GLY A 65 15.21 -10.91 -0.77
C GLY A 65 16.34 -10.41 0.12
N GLY A 66 16.20 -10.44 1.45
CA GLY A 66 17.20 -9.96 2.41
C GLY A 66 18.31 -10.95 2.77
N ASN A 67 18.23 -12.20 2.27
CA ASN A 67 19.28 -13.20 2.35
C ASN A 67 19.80 -13.54 0.94
N LYS A 68 20.49 -12.59 0.30
CA LYS A 68 21.36 -12.89 -0.84
C LYS A 68 22.51 -11.90 -0.90
#